data_AF-A0A1P8F5X3-F1
#
_entry.id   AF-A0A1P8F5X3-F1
#
_cell.length_a   1.000
_cell.length_b   1.000
_cell.length_c   1.000
_cell.angle_alpha   90.00
_cell.angle_beta   90.00
_cell.angle_gamma   90.00
#
_symmetry.space_group_name_H-M   'P 1'
#
loop_
_entity.id
_entity.type
_entity.pdbx_description
1 polymer ?
#
loop_
_entity_poly.entity_id
_entity_poly.type
_entity_poly.pdbx_seq_one_letter_code
_entity_poly.pdbx_strand_id
1 'polypeptide(L)'
;MPGHGISARFGDRSILLGNRKLMIENNIAVESLAKEAERLENEGKTAVFVAVDGKLTGIIAVADTMKETSAQAVAELKRMGLQVLMITGDNRRTAEAIARQAGIDRVLAEVLPQDKAFEVKKLQSQGLKVAMVGDGINDAPALAQADVGIAIGSGTDVAKETGSVILVKDDPLDVVAAVQVGRATLGLIKQNLFWAFGYNTLAIPLGMGILYPFTHQMVSPELAALLMATSSLSVTLNTLRMRGFTPAIRRTSPSNRGAA
;
A
#
# COMPACT_ATOMS: atom_id res chain seq x y z
N MET A 1 4.24 -4.37 -29.60
CA MET A 1 3.14 -5.33 -29.39
C MET A 1 2.82 -5.36 -27.90
N PRO A 2 1.63 -4.92 -27.47
CA PRO A 2 1.31 -4.77 -26.05
C PRO A 2 1.55 -6.08 -25.29
N GLY A 3 2.36 -6.02 -24.22
CA GLY A 3 2.66 -7.18 -23.36
C GLY A 3 3.56 -8.28 -23.95
N HIS A 4 4.03 -8.16 -25.20
CA HIS A 4 4.84 -9.20 -25.86
C HIS A 4 6.26 -8.73 -26.19
N GLY A 5 6.42 -7.46 -26.58
CA GLY A 5 7.71 -6.86 -26.89
C GLY A 5 7.68 -5.86 -28.04
N ILE A 6 8.83 -5.64 -28.65
CA ILE A 6 9.10 -4.63 -29.67
C ILE A 6 9.70 -5.31 -30.90
N SER A 7 9.24 -4.90 -32.08
CA SER A 7 9.85 -5.25 -33.37
C SER A 7 10.44 -3.98 -33.96
N ALA A 8 11.66 -4.09 -34.49
CA ALA A 8 12.39 -2.98 -35.08
C ALA A 8 13.15 -3.45 -36.33
N ARG A 9 13.43 -2.53 -37.23
CA ARG A 9 14.32 -2.76 -38.37
C ARG A 9 15.49 -1.80 -38.29
N PHE A 10 16.71 -2.31 -38.41
CA PHE A 10 17.93 -1.50 -38.42
C PHE A 10 18.72 -1.80 -39.69
N GLY A 11 18.69 -0.85 -40.64
CA GLY A 11 19.13 -1.09 -42.02
C GLY A 11 18.30 -2.20 -42.67
N ASP A 12 18.99 -3.26 -43.11
CA ASP A 12 18.35 -4.44 -43.72
C ASP A 12 18.06 -5.58 -42.75
N ARG A 13 18.37 -5.39 -41.45
CA ARG A 13 18.15 -6.44 -40.44
C ARG A 13 16.84 -6.24 -39.69
N SER A 14 16.12 -7.33 -39.51
CA SER A 14 14.93 -7.40 -38.67
C SER A 14 15.33 -7.80 -37.24
N ILE A 15 14.92 -7.02 -36.25
CA ILE A 15 15.26 -7.22 -34.83
C ILE A 15 13.97 -7.38 -34.02
N LEU A 16 13.90 -8.45 -33.25
CA LEU A 16 12.81 -8.72 -32.30
C LEU A 16 13.36 -8.75 -30.88
N LEU A 17 12.70 -8.03 -29.98
CA LEU A 17 13.01 -7.91 -28.56
C LEU A 17 11.76 -8.21 -27.75
N GLY A 18 11.73 -9.28 -26.97
CA GLY A 18 10.54 -9.57 -26.18
C GLY A 18 10.57 -10.86 -25.37
N ASN A 19 9.39 -11.27 -24.92
CA ASN A 19 9.20 -12.46 -24.10
C ASN A 19 9.21 -13.75 -24.95
N ARG A 20 9.14 -14.91 -24.28
CA ARG A 20 9.10 -16.22 -24.93
C ARG A 20 7.94 -16.35 -25.93
N LYS A 21 6.79 -15.77 -25.62
CA LYS A 21 5.58 -15.83 -26.46
C LYS A 21 5.81 -15.14 -27.80
N LEU A 22 6.44 -13.96 -27.80
CA LEU A 22 6.80 -13.25 -29.03
C LEU A 22 7.72 -14.07 -29.94
N MET A 23 8.70 -14.79 -29.36
CA MET A 23 9.63 -15.61 -30.13
C MET A 23 8.93 -16.79 -30.79
N ILE A 24 8.06 -17.49 -30.05
CA ILE A 24 7.28 -18.62 -30.56
C ILE A 24 6.33 -18.16 -31.67
N GLU A 25 5.64 -17.03 -31.51
CA GLU A 25 4.76 -16.46 -32.53
C GLU A 25 5.48 -16.10 -33.84
N ASN A 26 6.80 -15.85 -33.77
CA ASN A 26 7.65 -15.56 -34.93
C ASN A 26 8.48 -16.77 -35.41
N ASN A 27 8.15 -17.99 -34.95
CA ASN A 27 8.85 -19.23 -35.28
C ASN A 27 10.36 -19.21 -34.94
N ILE A 28 10.74 -18.54 -33.86
CA ILE A 28 12.12 -18.47 -33.37
C ILE A 28 12.31 -19.48 -32.24
N ALA A 29 13.23 -20.42 -32.45
CA ALA A 29 13.64 -21.41 -31.45
C ALA A 29 14.31 -20.73 -30.24
N VAL A 30 13.82 -21.01 -29.03
CA VAL A 30 14.31 -20.42 -27.76
C VAL A 30 15.09 -21.42 -26.89
N GLU A 31 15.17 -22.68 -27.31
CA GLU A 31 15.66 -23.82 -26.52
C GLU A 31 17.13 -23.66 -26.13
N SER A 32 17.95 -23.07 -27.01
CA SER A 32 19.38 -22.88 -26.79
C SER A 32 19.71 -21.97 -25.61
N LEU A 33 18.87 -20.97 -25.35
CA LEU A 33 19.04 -20.01 -24.25
C LEU A 33 17.98 -20.15 -23.16
N ALA A 34 17.08 -21.14 -23.27
CA ALA A 34 16.00 -21.33 -22.33
C ALA A 34 16.51 -21.46 -20.90
N LYS A 35 17.51 -22.33 -20.65
CA LYS A 35 18.09 -22.54 -19.31
C LYS A 35 18.68 -21.27 -18.70
N GLU A 36 19.33 -20.46 -19.52
CA GLU A 36 19.95 -19.21 -19.05
C GLU A 36 18.89 -18.16 -18.74
N ALA A 37 17.82 -18.07 -19.55
CA ALA A 37 16.64 -17.27 -19.20
C ALA A 37 16.04 -17.71 -17.86
N GLU A 38 15.86 -19.02 -17.62
CA GLU A 38 15.28 -19.48 -16.35
C GLU A 38 16.18 -19.14 -15.16
N ARG A 39 17.51 -19.24 -15.32
CA ARG A 39 18.47 -18.85 -14.29
C ARG A 39 18.33 -17.36 -13.93
N LEU A 40 18.27 -16.49 -14.94
CA LEU A 40 18.12 -15.05 -14.76
C LEU A 40 16.75 -14.69 -14.14
N GLU A 41 15.69 -15.34 -14.58
CA GLU A 41 14.32 -15.19 -14.04
C GLU A 41 14.26 -15.59 -12.56
N ASN A 42 14.92 -16.69 -12.19
CA ASN A 42 14.99 -17.16 -10.81
C ASN A 42 15.79 -16.21 -9.89
N GLU A 43 16.70 -15.42 -10.46
CA GLU A 43 17.42 -14.33 -9.77
C GLU A 43 16.58 -13.05 -9.63
N GLY A 44 15.33 -13.04 -10.11
CA GLY A 44 14.46 -11.87 -10.08
C GLY A 44 14.74 -10.87 -11.20
N LYS A 45 15.37 -11.31 -12.30
CA LYS A 45 15.60 -10.48 -13.49
C LYS A 45 14.54 -10.80 -14.55
N THR A 46 14.14 -9.81 -15.33
CA THR A 46 13.31 -9.99 -16.52
C THR A 46 14.21 -10.31 -17.70
N ALA A 47 14.08 -11.53 -18.24
CA ALA A 47 14.81 -11.98 -19.42
C ALA A 47 14.10 -11.53 -20.71
N VAL A 48 14.78 -10.72 -21.51
CA VAL A 48 14.32 -10.25 -22.82
C VAL A 48 15.11 -10.98 -23.90
N PHE A 49 14.43 -11.80 -24.69
CA PHE A 49 15.04 -12.51 -25.81
C PHE A 49 15.30 -11.54 -26.96
N VAL A 50 16.47 -11.68 -27.59
CA VAL A 50 16.89 -10.89 -28.74
C VAL A 50 17.02 -11.83 -29.95
N ALA A 51 16.30 -11.52 -31.02
CA ALA A 51 16.44 -12.22 -32.29
C ALA A 51 16.74 -11.26 -33.42
N VAL A 52 17.62 -11.67 -34.32
CA VAL A 52 18.05 -10.92 -35.51
C VAL A 52 17.83 -11.81 -36.73
N ASP A 53 17.11 -11.29 -37.72
CA ASP A 53 16.81 -11.99 -38.98
C ASP A 53 16.21 -13.39 -38.77
N GLY A 54 15.28 -13.50 -37.80
CA GLY A 54 14.60 -14.75 -37.46
C GLY A 54 15.44 -15.73 -36.65
N LYS A 55 16.62 -15.34 -36.16
CA LYS A 55 17.51 -16.18 -35.35
C LYS A 55 17.71 -15.62 -33.95
N LEU A 56 17.54 -16.47 -32.93
CA LEU A 56 17.85 -16.10 -31.56
C LEU A 56 19.35 -15.81 -31.43
N THR A 57 19.67 -14.59 -30.99
CA THR A 57 21.04 -14.07 -30.90
C THR A 57 21.51 -13.93 -29.45
N GLY A 58 20.60 -13.66 -28.51
CA GLY A 58 20.97 -13.49 -27.10
C GLY A 58 19.79 -13.24 -26.17
N ILE A 59 20.12 -12.99 -24.90
CA ILE A 59 19.20 -12.53 -23.85
C ILE A 59 19.78 -11.28 -23.22
N ILE A 60 18.92 -10.28 -22.98
CA ILE A 60 19.22 -9.13 -22.13
C ILE A 60 18.45 -9.31 -20.83
N ALA A 61 19.16 -9.23 -19.70
CA ALA A 61 18.53 -9.28 -18.38
C ALA A 61 18.37 -7.87 -17.83
N VAL A 62 17.14 -7.49 -17.49
CA VAL A 62 16.83 -6.23 -16.81
C VAL A 62 16.33 -6.56 -15.42
N ALA A 63 16.87 -5.91 -14.39
CA ALA A 63 16.43 -6.10 -13.02
C ALA A 63 15.89 -4.78 -12.50
N ASP A 64 14.66 -4.79 -11.98
CA ASP A 64 14.18 -3.69 -11.14
C ASP A 64 14.58 -4.02 -9.70
N THR A 65 15.47 -3.22 -9.13
CA THR A 65 16.00 -3.50 -7.80
C THR A 65 14.97 -3.12 -6.75
N MET A 66 14.62 -4.05 -5.87
CA MET A 66 13.82 -3.72 -4.70
C MET A 66 14.51 -2.66 -3.85
N LYS A 67 13.71 -1.74 -3.32
CA LYS A 67 14.16 -0.80 -2.30
C LYS A 67 14.62 -1.55 -1.06
N GLU A 68 15.69 -1.07 -0.44
CA GLU A 68 16.30 -1.69 0.75
C GLU A 68 15.29 -1.86 1.90
N THR A 69 14.34 -0.92 2.02
CA THR A 69 13.35 -0.91 3.09
C THR A 69 12.11 -1.76 2.80
N SER A 70 11.97 -2.35 1.60
CA SER A 70 10.80 -3.14 1.21
C SER A 70 10.57 -4.35 2.10
N ALA A 71 11.61 -5.17 2.33
CA ALA A 71 11.49 -6.37 3.16
C ALA A 71 11.10 -6.03 4.61
N GLN A 72 11.67 -4.95 5.16
CA GLN A 72 11.32 -4.45 6.48
C GLN A 72 9.86 -3.97 6.54
N ALA A 73 9.39 -3.25 5.52
CA ALA A 73 8.01 -2.77 5.45
C ALA A 73 7.01 -3.95 5.43
N VAL A 74 7.27 -4.97 4.62
CA VAL A 74 6.44 -6.19 4.56
C VAL A 74 6.41 -6.90 5.90
N ALA A 75 7.55 -7.08 6.56
CA ALA A 75 7.65 -7.73 7.86
C ALA A 75 6.82 -6.99 8.93
N GLU A 76 6.88 -5.65 8.95
CA GLU A 76 6.11 -4.85 9.90
C GLU A 76 4.61 -4.85 9.62
N LEU A 77 4.19 -4.80 8.35
CA LEU A 77 2.78 -4.95 7.98
C LEU A 77 2.24 -6.32 8.44
N LYS A 78 3.00 -7.39 8.22
CA LYS A 78 2.66 -8.73 8.72
C LYS A 78 2.59 -8.78 10.25
N ARG A 79 3.55 -8.16 10.96
CA ARG A 79 3.54 -8.05 12.43
C ARG A 79 2.30 -7.31 12.95
N MET A 80 1.77 -6.38 12.16
CA MET A 80 0.52 -5.67 12.43
C MET A 80 -0.74 -6.50 12.14
N GLY A 81 -0.60 -7.76 11.71
CA GLY A 81 -1.69 -8.68 11.40
C GLY A 81 -2.27 -8.49 10.00
N LEU A 82 -1.56 -7.80 9.09
CA LEU A 82 -2.02 -7.58 7.72
C LEU A 82 -1.48 -8.65 6.78
N GLN A 83 -2.31 -9.07 5.82
CA GLN A 83 -1.86 -9.88 4.70
C GLN A 83 -1.24 -8.99 3.64
N VAL A 84 -0.04 -9.33 3.20
CA VAL A 84 0.68 -8.58 2.15
C VAL A 84 0.71 -9.43 0.89
N LEU A 85 0.23 -8.85 -0.21
CA LEU A 85 0.20 -9.48 -1.53
C LEU A 85 1.00 -8.60 -2.50
N MET A 86 1.62 -9.23 -3.49
CA MET A 86 2.25 -8.51 -4.60
C MET A 86 1.42 -8.67 -5.86
N ILE A 87 1.22 -7.58 -6.60
CA ILE A 87 0.57 -7.57 -7.92
C ILE A 87 1.53 -6.96 -8.95
N THR A 88 1.84 -7.68 -10.02
CA THR A 88 2.77 -7.23 -11.05
C THR A 88 2.38 -7.75 -12.44
N GLY A 89 2.79 -7.01 -13.48
CA GLY A 89 2.71 -7.45 -14.88
C GLY A 89 3.89 -8.33 -15.31
N ASP A 90 4.93 -8.47 -14.48
CA ASP A 90 6.07 -9.34 -14.76
C ASP A 90 5.68 -10.82 -14.79
N ASN A 91 6.55 -11.63 -15.40
CA ASN A 91 6.38 -13.07 -15.44
C ASN A 91 6.36 -13.66 -14.02
N ARG A 92 5.71 -14.82 -13.89
CA ARG A 92 5.55 -15.50 -12.59
C ARG A 92 6.86 -15.77 -11.85
N ARG A 93 7.93 -16.19 -12.53
CA ARG A 93 9.20 -16.58 -11.90
C ARG A 93 9.93 -15.39 -11.28
N THR A 94 10.04 -14.31 -12.05
CA THR A 94 10.63 -13.03 -11.60
C THR A 94 9.85 -12.48 -10.43
N ALA A 95 8.51 -12.46 -10.54
CA ALA A 95 7.63 -11.99 -9.47
C ALA A 95 7.80 -12.82 -8.17
N GLU A 96 7.83 -14.15 -8.27
CA GLU A 96 8.04 -15.01 -7.10
C GLU A 96 9.43 -14.86 -6.49
N ALA A 97 10.48 -14.64 -7.30
CA ALA A 97 11.82 -14.38 -6.80
C ALA A 97 11.89 -13.09 -5.98
N ILE A 98 11.30 -12.01 -6.49
CA ILE A 98 11.20 -10.71 -5.79
C ILE A 98 10.35 -10.85 -4.51
N ALA A 99 9.20 -11.53 -4.60
CA ALA A 99 8.34 -11.78 -3.44
C ALA A 99 9.05 -12.57 -2.33
N ARG A 100 9.85 -13.59 -2.68
CA ARG A 100 10.65 -14.34 -1.70
C ARG A 100 11.65 -13.44 -0.98
N GLN A 101 12.34 -12.56 -1.71
CA GLN A 101 13.30 -11.62 -1.13
C GLN A 101 12.61 -10.59 -0.23
N ALA A 102 11.40 -10.13 -0.58
CA ALA A 102 10.61 -9.21 0.24
C ALA A 102 9.86 -9.90 1.41
N GLY A 103 9.79 -11.23 1.42
CA GLY A 103 8.99 -12.00 2.38
C GLY A 103 7.49 -11.90 2.14
N ILE A 104 7.02 -11.87 0.90
CA ILE A 104 5.60 -11.83 0.50
C ILE A 104 5.12 -13.24 0.14
N ASP A 105 3.99 -13.68 0.73
CA ASP A 105 3.53 -15.07 0.60
C ASP A 105 2.69 -15.33 -0.66
N ARG A 106 2.01 -14.28 -1.17
CA ARG A 106 1.04 -14.42 -2.25
C ARG A 106 1.29 -13.40 -3.35
N VAL A 107 1.45 -13.92 -4.57
CA VAL A 107 1.81 -13.15 -5.77
C VAL A 107 0.76 -13.31 -6.85
N LEU A 108 0.33 -12.19 -7.42
CA LEU A 108 -0.51 -12.07 -8.60
C LEU A 108 0.38 -11.53 -9.73
N ALA A 109 0.99 -12.44 -10.50
CA ALA A 109 1.89 -12.10 -11.60
C ALA A 109 1.14 -12.09 -12.95
N GLU A 110 1.77 -11.50 -13.97
CA GLU A 110 1.25 -11.40 -15.34
C GLU A 110 -0.09 -10.65 -15.43
N VAL A 111 -0.34 -9.73 -14.50
CA VAL A 111 -1.57 -8.92 -14.47
C VAL A 111 -1.40 -7.64 -15.29
N LEU A 112 -2.25 -7.46 -16.30
CA LEU A 112 -2.25 -6.24 -17.10
C LEU A 112 -2.72 -5.04 -16.25
N PRO A 113 -2.29 -3.80 -16.55
CA PRO A 113 -2.71 -2.61 -15.80
C PRO A 113 -4.23 -2.47 -15.67
N GLN A 114 -4.98 -2.84 -16.70
CA GLN A 114 -6.45 -2.78 -16.74
C GLN A 114 -7.09 -3.82 -15.81
N ASP A 115 -6.43 -4.95 -15.61
CA ASP A 115 -6.92 -6.09 -14.82
C ASP A 115 -6.55 -5.97 -13.34
N LYS A 116 -5.63 -5.06 -12.96
CA LYS A 116 -5.26 -4.84 -11.56
C LYS A 116 -6.47 -4.44 -10.70
N ALA A 117 -7.35 -3.59 -11.22
CA ALA A 117 -8.60 -3.22 -10.54
C ALA A 117 -9.54 -4.42 -10.35
N PHE A 118 -9.61 -5.33 -11.33
CA PHE A 118 -10.41 -6.54 -11.22
C PHE A 118 -9.89 -7.48 -10.12
N GLU A 119 -8.57 -7.67 -10.01
CA GLU A 119 -7.97 -8.47 -8.94
C GLU A 119 -8.21 -7.84 -7.55
N VAL A 120 -8.14 -6.51 -7.42
CA VAL A 120 -8.54 -5.80 -6.18
C VAL A 120 -10.01 -6.08 -5.84
N LYS A 121 -10.92 -5.95 -6.81
CA LYS A 121 -12.35 -6.22 -6.63
C LYS A 121 -12.62 -7.68 -6.23
N LYS A 122 -11.85 -8.62 -6.77
CA LYS A 122 -11.93 -10.05 -6.41
C LYS A 122 -11.45 -10.32 -4.98
N LEU A 123 -10.45 -9.60 -4.49
CA LEU A 123 -10.06 -9.67 -3.08
C LEU A 123 -11.15 -9.07 -2.17
N GLN A 124 -11.76 -7.96 -2.58
CA GLN A 124 -12.87 -7.35 -1.84
C GLN A 124 -14.12 -8.25 -1.79
N SER A 125 -14.44 -8.97 -2.87
CA SER A 125 -15.56 -9.92 -2.88
C SER A 125 -15.36 -11.14 -1.98
N GLN A 126 -14.11 -11.41 -1.55
CA GLN A 126 -13.79 -12.40 -0.51
C GLN A 126 -14.04 -11.86 0.91
N GLY A 127 -14.56 -10.64 1.04
CA GLY A 127 -14.81 -9.97 2.33
C GLY A 127 -13.58 -9.29 2.92
N LEU A 128 -12.47 -9.22 2.18
CA LEU A 128 -11.26 -8.54 2.63
C LEU A 128 -11.40 -7.03 2.45
N LYS A 129 -10.84 -6.27 3.40
CA LYS A 129 -10.60 -4.82 3.24
C LYS A 129 -9.23 -4.62 2.61
N VAL A 130 -9.19 -4.00 1.44
CA VAL A 130 -7.99 -3.95 0.60
C VAL A 130 -7.42 -2.54 0.59
N ALA A 131 -6.15 -2.42 0.97
CA ALA A 131 -5.34 -1.24 0.69
C ALA A 131 -4.45 -1.55 -0.52
N MET A 132 -4.50 -0.72 -1.56
CA MET A 132 -3.65 -0.82 -2.74
C MET A 132 -2.52 0.20 -2.63
N VAL A 133 -1.29 -0.22 -2.92
CA VAL A 133 -0.11 0.63 -2.92
C VAL A 133 0.49 0.64 -4.32
N GLY A 134 0.75 1.82 -4.90
CA GLY A 134 1.28 1.94 -6.26
C GLY A 134 1.85 3.32 -6.57
N ASP A 135 2.38 3.48 -7.78
CA ASP A 135 3.01 4.72 -8.26
C ASP A 135 2.01 5.81 -8.69
N GLY A 136 0.73 5.45 -8.79
CA GLY A 136 -0.37 6.35 -9.13
C GLY A 136 -0.55 6.65 -10.62
N ILE A 137 0.38 6.23 -11.51
CA ILE A 137 0.26 6.45 -12.96
C ILE A 137 -0.36 5.22 -13.62
N ASN A 138 0.26 4.05 -13.40
CA ASN A 138 -0.17 2.80 -14.02
C ASN A 138 -1.21 2.06 -13.16
N ASP A 139 -1.26 2.41 -11.88
CA ASP A 139 -2.09 1.75 -10.88
C ASP A 139 -3.35 2.53 -10.50
N ALA A 140 -3.61 3.67 -11.14
CA ALA A 140 -4.73 4.56 -10.81
C ALA A 140 -6.10 3.82 -10.71
N PRO A 141 -6.50 2.96 -11.68
CA PRO A 141 -7.77 2.22 -11.56
C PRO A 141 -7.80 1.28 -10.35
N ALA A 142 -6.67 0.65 -10.00
CA ALA A 142 -6.58 -0.25 -8.85
C ALA A 142 -6.58 0.51 -7.52
N LEU A 143 -5.92 1.68 -7.47
CA LEU A 143 -5.94 2.59 -6.32
C LEU A 143 -7.36 3.11 -6.03
N ALA A 144 -8.10 3.48 -7.07
CA ALA A 144 -9.50 3.92 -6.94
C ALA A 144 -10.45 2.81 -6.49
N GLN A 145 -10.20 1.57 -6.92
CA GLN A 145 -11.04 0.41 -6.57
C GLN A 145 -10.81 -0.07 -5.13
N ALA A 146 -9.63 0.15 -4.56
CA ALA A 146 -9.30 -0.27 -3.20
C ALA A 146 -10.12 0.47 -2.13
N ASP A 147 -10.30 -0.14 -0.95
CA ASP A 147 -10.91 0.57 0.19
C ASP A 147 -10.02 1.74 0.64
N VAL A 148 -8.70 1.60 0.48
CA VAL A 148 -7.72 2.67 0.68
C VAL A 148 -6.67 2.61 -0.41
N GLY A 149 -6.65 3.60 -1.30
CA GLY A 149 -5.57 3.79 -2.28
C GLY A 149 -4.42 4.59 -1.68
N ILE A 150 -3.20 4.04 -1.70
CA ILE A 150 -1.98 4.68 -1.21
C ILE A 150 -1.00 4.87 -2.37
N ALA A 151 -0.78 6.12 -2.77
CA ALA A 151 0.22 6.44 -3.79
C ALA A 151 1.60 6.69 -3.14
N ILE A 152 2.66 6.09 -3.69
CA ILE A 152 4.06 6.32 -3.27
C ILE A 152 4.79 7.19 -4.31
N GLY A 153 5.57 8.15 -3.81
CA GLY A 153 6.50 8.92 -4.63
C GLY A 153 5.95 10.28 -5.04
N SER A 154 6.83 11.13 -5.57
CA SER A 154 6.57 12.55 -5.83
C SER A 154 5.65 12.77 -7.04
N GLY A 155 4.35 12.55 -6.83
CA GLY A 155 3.29 13.43 -7.30
C GLY A 155 3.30 13.79 -8.78
N THR A 156 3.09 12.80 -9.67
CA THR A 156 2.38 13.11 -10.92
C THR A 156 0.93 13.50 -10.58
N ASP A 157 0.32 14.40 -11.34
CA ASP A 157 -1.01 14.94 -11.02
C ASP A 157 -2.09 13.84 -10.99
N VAL A 158 -1.88 12.74 -11.73
CA VAL A 158 -2.73 11.54 -11.74
C VAL A 158 -2.76 10.83 -10.38
N ALA A 159 -1.62 10.78 -9.67
CA ALA A 159 -1.54 10.18 -8.33
C ALA A 159 -2.28 11.02 -7.27
N LYS A 160 -2.31 12.35 -7.45
CA LYS A 160 -3.02 13.27 -6.55
C LYS A 160 -4.54 13.15 -6.64
N GLU A 161 -5.07 12.85 -7.83
CA GLU A 161 -6.51 12.76 -8.05
C GLU A 161 -7.13 11.42 -7.63
N THR A 162 -6.32 10.36 -7.51
CA THR A 162 -6.84 8.98 -7.41
C THR A 162 -6.58 8.29 -6.07
N GLY A 163 -5.55 8.69 -5.32
CA GLY A 163 -5.19 8.07 -4.04
C GLY A 163 -5.86 8.72 -2.83
N SER A 164 -6.31 7.91 -1.86
CA SER A 164 -6.80 8.41 -0.57
C SER A 164 -5.67 8.92 0.33
N VAL A 165 -4.46 8.35 0.18
CA VAL A 165 -3.25 8.72 0.90
C VAL A 165 -2.12 8.90 -0.10
N ILE A 166 -1.40 10.01 0.00
CA ILE A 166 -0.27 10.32 -0.88
C ILE A 166 0.99 10.41 -0.03
N LEU A 167 1.95 9.52 -0.29
CA LEU A 167 3.24 9.48 0.39
C LEU A 167 4.26 10.28 -0.42
N VAL A 168 4.71 11.39 0.16
CA VAL A 168 5.63 12.33 -0.50
C VAL A 168 6.99 11.69 -0.78
N LYS A 169 7.47 10.84 0.12
CA LYS A 169 8.74 10.14 -0.03
C LYS A 169 8.53 8.81 -0.73
N ASP A 170 9.55 8.41 -1.46
CA ASP A 170 9.58 7.14 -2.17
C ASP A 170 10.17 6.01 -1.30
N ASP A 171 9.61 5.84 -0.09
CA ASP A 171 10.03 4.88 0.94
C ASP A 171 8.84 4.01 1.41
N PRO A 172 8.85 2.69 1.14
CA PRO A 172 7.82 1.74 1.60
C PRO A 172 7.51 1.77 3.10
N LEU A 173 8.45 2.22 3.96
CA LEU A 173 8.17 2.36 5.40
C LEU A 173 7.10 3.41 5.70
N ASP A 174 6.87 4.37 4.80
CA ASP A 174 5.82 5.35 4.99
C ASP A 174 4.41 4.76 4.86
N VAL A 175 4.26 3.62 4.17
CA VAL A 175 3.00 2.85 4.20
C VAL A 175 2.76 2.31 5.60
N VAL A 176 3.78 1.74 6.24
CA VAL A 176 3.71 1.25 7.62
C VAL A 176 3.37 2.41 8.57
N ALA A 177 4.04 3.55 8.39
CA ALA A 177 3.79 4.76 9.18
C ALA A 177 2.34 5.24 9.05
N ALA A 178 1.80 5.30 7.82
CA ALA A 178 0.43 5.71 7.56
C ALA A 178 -0.59 4.80 8.27
N VAL A 179 -0.40 3.48 8.22
CA VAL A 179 -1.27 2.54 8.93
C VAL A 179 -1.16 2.72 10.45
N GLN A 180 0.06 2.91 10.98
CA GLN A 180 0.27 3.13 12.42
C GLN A 180 -0.41 4.42 12.90
N VAL A 181 -0.30 5.51 12.13
CA VAL A 181 -0.99 6.77 12.40
C VAL A 181 -2.51 6.57 12.36
N GLY A 182 -3.03 5.90 11.33
CA GLY A 182 -4.46 5.61 11.22
C GLY A 182 -5.02 4.82 12.42
N ARG A 183 -4.29 3.77 12.86
CA ARG A 183 -4.67 3.01 14.06
C ARG A 183 -4.62 3.84 15.35
N ALA A 184 -3.60 4.67 15.52
CA ALA A 184 -3.46 5.55 16.67
C ALA A 184 -4.62 6.57 16.74
N THR A 185 -4.95 7.19 15.60
CA THR A 185 -6.07 8.13 15.46
C THR A 185 -7.40 7.46 15.82
N LEU A 186 -7.67 6.26 15.29
CA LEU A 186 -8.89 5.51 15.65
C LEU A 186 -8.97 5.18 17.15
N GLY A 187 -7.83 4.86 17.77
CA GLY A 187 -7.76 4.66 19.22
C GLY A 187 -8.20 5.89 20.01
N LEU A 188 -7.76 7.07 19.62
CA LEU A 188 -8.15 8.33 20.27
C LEU A 188 -9.60 8.72 19.98
N ILE A 189 -10.08 8.50 18.76
CA ILE A 189 -11.50 8.72 18.43
C ILE A 189 -12.39 7.86 19.33
N LYS A 190 -12.04 6.58 19.51
CA LYS A 190 -12.78 5.68 20.42
C LYS A 190 -12.76 6.17 21.87
N GLN A 191 -11.62 6.68 22.36
CA GLN A 191 -11.53 7.26 23.70
C GLN A 191 -12.40 8.51 23.84
N ASN A 192 -12.35 9.41 22.85
CA ASN A 192 -13.14 10.65 22.86
C ASN A 192 -14.64 10.33 22.83
N LEU A 193 -15.07 9.37 22.00
CA LEU A 193 -16.45 8.91 21.97
C LEU A 193 -16.86 8.25 23.29
N PHE A 194 -16.00 7.41 23.88
CA PHE A 194 -16.28 6.79 25.18
C PHE A 194 -16.55 7.84 26.26
N TRP A 195 -15.72 8.89 26.34
CA TRP A 195 -15.94 10.00 27.27
C TRP A 195 -17.21 10.76 26.95
N ALA A 196 -17.44 11.14 25.69
CA ALA A 196 -18.63 11.86 25.28
C ALA A 196 -19.93 11.12 25.64
N PHE A 197 -19.99 9.81 25.35
CA PHE A 197 -21.13 8.99 25.73
C PHE A 197 -21.22 8.81 27.25
N GLY A 198 -20.10 8.57 27.94
CA GLY A 198 -20.08 8.42 29.39
C GLY A 198 -20.67 9.63 30.13
N TYR A 199 -20.26 10.84 29.75
CA TYR A 199 -20.82 12.07 30.33
C TYR A 199 -22.31 12.22 30.03
N ASN A 200 -22.74 11.99 28.79
CA ASN A 200 -24.15 12.10 28.42
C ASN A 200 -25.02 11.06 29.13
N THR A 201 -24.55 9.82 29.23
CA THR A 201 -25.25 8.74 29.94
C THR A 201 -25.41 9.04 31.43
N LEU A 202 -24.47 9.75 32.06
CA LEU A 202 -24.59 10.20 33.45
C LEU A 202 -25.45 11.47 33.58
N ALA A 203 -25.30 12.42 32.66
CA ALA A 203 -25.99 13.70 32.70
C ALA A 203 -27.50 13.59 32.45
N ILE A 204 -27.95 12.66 31.58
CA ILE A 204 -29.38 12.47 31.28
C ILE A 204 -30.18 12.06 32.53
N PRO A 205 -29.81 10.99 33.28
CA PRO A 205 -30.52 10.62 34.51
C PRO A 205 -30.45 11.68 35.60
N LEU A 206 -29.34 12.42 35.69
CA LEU A 206 -29.21 13.57 36.58
C LEU A 206 -30.20 14.68 36.21
N GLY A 207 -30.30 15.02 34.92
CA GLY A 207 -31.26 16.00 34.41
C GLY A 207 -32.72 15.54 34.52
N MET A 208 -32.99 14.24 34.43
CA MET A 208 -34.31 13.65 34.69
C MET A 208 -34.70 13.67 36.18
N GLY A 209 -33.81 14.09 37.07
CA GLY A 209 -34.12 14.28 38.48
C GLY A 209 -33.99 13.03 39.35
N ILE A 210 -33.18 12.03 38.96
CA ILE A 210 -32.93 10.85 39.83
C ILE A 210 -32.38 11.26 41.21
N LEU A 211 -31.58 12.33 41.28
CA LEU A 211 -31.06 12.84 42.55
C LEU A 211 -32.02 13.80 43.28
N TYR A 212 -33.09 14.25 42.63
CA TYR A 212 -34.07 15.17 43.20
C TYR A 212 -34.63 14.74 44.58
N PRO A 213 -34.96 13.46 44.84
CA PRO A 213 -35.44 13.04 46.17
C PRO A 213 -34.39 13.16 47.29
N PHE A 214 -33.10 13.22 46.97
CA PHE A 214 -32.02 13.29 47.96
C PHE A 214 -31.40 14.68 48.07
N THR A 215 -31.25 15.40 46.95
CA THR A 215 -30.55 16.69 46.90
C THR A 215 -31.47 17.88 46.68
N HIS A 216 -32.74 17.66 46.31
CA HIS A 216 -33.72 18.68 45.90
C HIS A 216 -33.19 19.66 44.83
N GLN A 217 -32.13 19.27 44.12
CA GLN A 217 -31.41 20.12 43.19
C GLN A 217 -31.61 19.57 41.77
N MET A 218 -32.32 20.35 40.95
CA MET A 218 -32.40 20.09 39.51
C MET A 218 -31.10 20.58 38.86
N VAL A 219 -30.63 19.88 37.82
CA VAL A 219 -29.46 20.33 37.05
C VAL A 219 -29.78 21.68 36.42
N SER A 220 -29.11 22.74 36.86
CA SER A 220 -29.33 24.08 36.35
C SER A 220 -28.67 24.25 34.96
N PRO A 221 -29.19 25.14 34.11
CA PRO A 221 -28.59 25.41 32.79
C PRO A 221 -27.11 25.80 32.87
N GLU A 222 -26.69 26.51 33.92
CA GLU A 222 -25.31 26.93 34.14
C GLU A 222 -24.40 25.74 34.43
N LEU A 223 -24.86 24.79 35.26
CA LEU A 223 -24.12 23.56 35.57
C LEU A 223 -24.00 22.67 34.33
N ALA A 224 -25.07 22.54 33.54
CA ALA A 224 -25.04 21.82 32.28
C ALA A 224 -24.05 22.45 31.29
N ALA A 225 -24.03 23.78 31.18
CA ALA A 225 -23.09 24.51 30.33
C ALA A 225 -21.63 24.31 30.78
N LEU A 226 -21.36 24.34 32.09
CA LEU A 226 -20.04 24.07 32.65
C LEU A 226 -19.57 22.63 32.35
N LEU A 227 -20.45 21.63 32.51
CA LEU A 227 -20.16 20.24 32.20
C LEU A 227 -19.90 20.02 30.69
N MET A 228 -20.64 20.71 29.81
CA MET A 228 -20.39 20.67 28.37
C MET A 228 -19.05 21.32 27.99
N ALA A 229 -18.71 22.46 28.60
CA ALA A 229 -17.46 23.15 28.34
C ALA A 229 -16.24 22.33 28.80
N THR A 230 -16.31 21.74 30.00
CA THR A 230 -15.24 20.87 30.54
C THR A 230 -15.06 19.60 29.71
N SER A 231 -16.14 19.01 29.20
CA SER A 231 -16.08 17.87 28.27
C SER A 231 -15.35 18.23 26.97
N SER A 232 -15.72 19.35 26.34
CA SER A 232 -15.05 19.83 25.12
C SER A 232 -13.56 20.08 25.34
N LEU A 233 -13.20 20.68 26.47
CA LEU A 233 -11.81 20.93 26.84
C LEU A 233 -11.02 19.62 27.02
N SER A 234 -11.59 18.66 27.75
CA SER A 234 -11.00 17.33 27.95
C SER A 234 -10.72 16.60 26.62
N VAL A 235 -11.72 16.54 25.72
CA VAL A 235 -11.59 15.90 24.41
C VAL A 235 -10.53 16.59 23.55
N THR A 236 -10.50 17.92 23.57
CA THR A 236 -9.51 18.71 22.83
C THR A 236 -8.09 18.45 23.35
N LEU A 237 -7.90 18.49 24.67
CA LEU A 237 -6.62 18.18 25.31
C LEU A 237 -6.16 16.74 25.03
N ASN A 238 -7.08 15.77 25.05
CA ASN A 238 -6.74 14.38 24.72
C ASN A 238 -6.31 14.25 23.25
N THR A 239 -6.96 14.98 22.34
CA THR A 239 -6.61 14.98 20.91
C THR A 239 -5.23 15.60 20.66
N LEU A 240 -4.83 16.60 21.45
CA LEU A 240 -3.49 17.20 21.37
C LEU A 240 -2.35 16.20 21.63
N ARG A 241 -2.62 15.03 22.24
CA ARG A 241 -1.61 13.97 22.38
C ARG A 241 -1.12 13.41 21.04
N MET A 242 -1.87 13.62 19.94
CA MET A 242 -1.38 13.29 18.59
C MET A 242 -0.39 14.31 18.04
N ARG A 243 -0.32 15.51 18.62
CA ARG A 243 0.63 16.52 18.19
C ARG A 243 2.05 16.01 18.46
N GLY A 244 2.78 15.73 17.38
CA GLY A 244 4.12 15.14 17.47
C GLY A 244 4.13 13.62 17.65
N PHE A 245 3.01 12.93 17.41
CA PHE A 245 3.01 11.47 17.39
C PHE A 245 3.97 10.95 16.32
N THR A 246 5.03 10.29 16.75
CA THR A 246 5.96 9.59 15.87
C THR A 246 5.54 8.13 15.74
N PRO A 247 5.32 7.60 14.52
CA PRO A 247 5.00 6.20 14.32
C PRO A 247 6.19 5.33 14.75
N ALA A 248 5.91 4.17 15.35
CA ALA A 248 6.92 3.28 15.93
C ALA A 248 8.02 2.92 14.92
N ILE A 249 7.66 2.73 13.64
CA ILE A 249 8.62 2.38 12.58
C ILE A 249 9.66 3.48 12.33
N ARG A 250 9.32 4.75 12.58
CA ARG A 250 10.23 5.89 12.45
C ARG A 250 10.99 6.20 13.75
N ARG A 251 10.60 5.63 14.90
CA ARG A 251 11.33 5.78 16.17
C ARG A 251 12.62 4.95 16.20
N THR A 252 12.67 3.86 15.44
CA THR A 252 13.79 2.91 15.40
C THR A 252 14.81 3.19 14.28
N SER A 253 14.55 4.16 13.39
CA SER A 253 15.51 4.52 12.34
C SER A 253 16.73 5.25 12.93
N PRO A 254 17.98 4.91 12.54
CA PRO A 254 19.21 5.46 13.14
C PRO A 254 19.34 6.99 13.02
N SER A 255 18.61 7.62 12.10
CA SER A 255 18.71 9.06 11.81
C SER A 255 18.18 9.97 12.91
N ASN A 256 17.45 9.45 13.92
CA ASN A 256 16.87 10.25 14.99
C ASN A 256 17.71 10.32 16.29
N ARG A 257 18.94 9.79 16.29
CA ARG A 257 19.88 9.92 17.42
C ARG A 257 20.69 11.23 17.42
N GLY A 258 20.50 12.11 16.44
CA GLY A 258 21.32 13.32 16.24
C GLY A 258 20.65 14.66 16.57
N ALA A 259 19.46 14.68 17.15
CA ALA A 259 18.78 15.91 17.54
C ALA A 259 18.23 15.80 18.96
N ALA A 260 19.14 15.82 19.93
CA ALA A 260 18.88 16.10 21.33
C ALA A 260 19.94 17.09 21.80
#